data_AF-A0A527ZPT4-F1
#
_entry.id   AF-A0A527ZPT4-F1
#
_cell.length_a   1.000
_cell.length_b   1.000
_cell.length_c   1.000
_cell.angle_alpha   90.00
_cell.angle_beta   90.00
_cell.angle_gamma   90.00
#
_symmetry.space_group_name_H-M   'P 1'
#
loop_
_entity.id
_entity.type
_entity.pdbx_description
1 polymer ?
#
loop_
_entity_poly.entity_id
_entity_poly.type
_entity_poly.pdbx_seq_one_letter_code
_entity_poly.pdbx_strand_id
1 'polypeptide(L)'
;MTFFSHLRKAAIATAFVLCATAVHADEQYFPLQSYRVGPYAAGGTGFFGGFIDYLNLINIRDGGVNGVKLTWSEGETQYEV
;
A
#
# COMPACT_ATOMS: atom_id res chain seq x y z
N MET A 1 45.97 -12.73 16.86
CA MET A 1 45.51 -11.38 16.46
C MET A 1 44.34 -11.38 15.46
N THR A 2 44.04 -12.49 14.79
CA THR A 2 42.93 -12.60 13.82
C THR A 2 41.55 -12.76 14.46
N PHE A 3 41.44 -13.44 15.61
CA PHE A 3 40.16 -13.68 16.30
C PHE A 3 39.38 -12.39 16.63
N PHE A 4 40.06 -11.39 17.20
CA PHE A 4 39.45 -10.08 17.48
C PHE A 4 39.06 -9.31 16.21
N SER A 5 39.73 -9.54 15.08
CA SER A 5 39.37 -8.93 13.80
C SER A 5 38.09 -9.55 13.20
N HIS A 6 37.86 -10.84 13.42
CA HIS A 6 36.62 -11.50 13.01
C HIS A 6 35.45 -11.12 13.91
N LEU A 7 35.68 -10.97 15.22
CA LEU A 7 34.67 -10.53 16.17
C LEU A 7 34.19 -9.09 15.88
N ARG A 8 35.10 -8.18 15.51
CA ARG A 8 34.74 -6.83 15.05
C ARG A 8 33.91 -6.83 13.77
N LYS A 9 34.28 -7.65 12.78
CA LYS A 9 33.53 -7.77 11.51
C LYS A 9 32.12 -8.34 11.73
N ALA A 10 32.00 -9.35 12.60
CA ALA A 10 30.71 -9.91 12.98
C ALA A 10 29.83 -8.87 13.70
N ALA A 11 30.38 -8.11 14.64
CA ALA A 11 29.64 -7.06 15.34
C ALA A 11 29.11 -5.96 14.41
N ILE A 12 29.91 -5.53 13.42
CA ILE A 12 29.49 -4.53 12.42
C ILE A 12 28.38 -5.08 11.51
N ALA A 13 28.49 -6.34 11.08
CA ALA A 13 27.46 -6.97 10.25
C ALA A 13 26.12 -7.09 11.00
N THR A 14 26.15 -7.48 12.27
CA THR A 14 24.93 -7.58 13.10
C THR A 14 24.31 -6.21 13.36
N ALA A 15 25.12 -5.16 13.57
CA ALA A 15 24.64 -3.79 13.73
C ALA A 15 23.92 -3.28 12.46
N PHE A 16 24.40 -3.63 11.27
CA PHE A 16 23.74 -3.27 10.01
C PHE A 16 22.36 -3.93 9.84
N VAL A 17 22.21 -5.19 10.28
CA VAL A 17 20.91 -5.88 10.27
C VAL A 17 19.93 -5.28 11.27
N LEU A 18 20.42 -4.88 12.45
CA LEU A 18 19.60 -4.27 13.51
C LEU A 18 19.17 -2.82 13.18
N CYS A 19 19.95 -2.10 12.37
CA CYS A 19 19.62 -0.74 11.92
C CYS A 19 18.85 -0.69 10.60
N ALA A 20 18.47 -1.83 10.02
CA ALA A 20 17.54 -1.86 8.89
C ALA A 20 16.15 -1.44 9.37
N THR A 21 15.88 -0.14 9.40
CA THR A 21 14.54 0.37 9.63
C THR A 21 13.68 -0.04 8.44
N ALA A 22 12.71 -0.92 8.66
CA ALA A 22 11.66 -1.15 7.69
C ALA A 22 10.95 0.19 7.46
N VAL A 23 11.15 0.79 6.27
CA VAL A 23 10.31 1.88 5.80
C VAL A 23 8.95 1.24 5.52
N HIS A 24 8.09 1.23 6.55
CA HIS A 24 6.68 0.97 6.37
C HIS A 24 6.08 2.25 5.78
N ALA A 25 5.56 2.17 4.56
CA ALA A 25 4.57 3.15 4.13
C ALA A 25 3.40 3.03 5.11
N ASP A 26 3.03 4.14 5.76
CA ASP A 26 1.93 4.17 6.74
C ASP A 26 0.66 3.57 6.09
N GLU A 27 0.43 3.96 4.83
CA GLU A 27 -0.66 3.48 3.97
C GLU A 27 -0.25 3.52 2.49
N GLN A 28 -0.82 2.63 1.67
CA GLN A 28 -0.75 2.69 0.21
C GLN A 28 -2.01 3.36 -0.33
N TYR A 29 -1.87 4.56 -0.84
CA TYR A 29 -2.98 5.35 -1.35
C TYR A 29 -3.30 5.05 -2.83
N PHE A 30 -4.59 5.02 -3.17
CA PHE A 30 -5.14 4.89 -4.53
C PHE A 30 -6.07 6.05 -4.85
N PRO A 31 -5.72 6.93 -5.81
CA PRO A 31 -6.64 7.95 -6.30
C PRO A 31 -7.66 7.32 -7.26
N LEU A 32 -8.95 7.39 -6.93
CA LEU A 32 -10.00 6.84 -7.77
C LEU A 32 -10.68 7.96 -8.56
N GLN A 33 -10.38 8.03 -9.86
CA GLN A 33 -11.02 8.96 -10.81
C GLN A 33 -12.41 8.42 -11.19
N SER A 34 -13.33 8.42 -10.23
CA SER A 34 -14.64 7.78 -10.41
C SER A 34 -15.58 8.62 -11.28
N TYR A 35 -16.52 7.93 -11.92
CA TYR A 35 -17.62 8.55 -12.68
C TYR A 35 -18.93 7.88 -12.25
N ARG A 36 -19.42 8.24 -11.07
CA ARG A 36 -20.65 7.68 -10.48
C ARG A 36 -21.90 8.33 -11.03
N VAL A 37 -21.76 9.49 -11.66
CA VAL A 37 -22.84 10.22 -12.34
C VAL A 37 -22.47 10.48 -13.81
N GLY A 38 -23.41 11.05 -14.57
CA GLY A 38 -23.25 11.34 -15.99
C GLY A 38 -23.53 10.15 -16.93
N PRO A 39 -23.27 10.29 -18.24
CA PRO A 39 -23.72 9.34 -19.26
C PRO A 39 -23.16 7.92 -19.10
N TYR A 40 -22.01 7.79 -18.44
CA TYR A 40 -21.28 6.53 -18.26
C TYR A 40 -21.37 5.97 -16.83
N ALA A 41 -22.25 6.54 -16.00
CA ALA A 41 -22.42 6.21 -14.57
C ALA A 41 -22.61 4.71 -14.28
N ALA A 42 -23.35 4.00 -15.15
CA ALA A 42 -23.61 2.58 -14.97
C ALA A 42 -22.33 1.73 -14.96
N GLY A 43 -21.36 2.07 -15.82
CA GLY A 43 -20.07 1.41 -15.86
C GLY A 43 -19.19 1.79 -14.67
N GLY A 44 -19.15 3.08 -14.33
CA GLY A 44 -18.33 3.59 -13.23
C GLY A 44 -18.79 3.05 -11.88
N THR A 45 -20.09 3.06 -11.61
CA THR A 45 -20.66 2.57 -10.35
C THR A 45 -20.25 1.14 -10.06
N GLY A 46 -20.33 0.25 -11.05
CA GLY A 46 -19.94 -1.16 -10.89
C GLY A 46 -18.43 -1.33 -10.72
N PHE A 47 -17.63 -0.69 -11.57
CA PHE A 47 -16.17 -0.82 -11.53
C PHE A 47 -15.58 -0.28 -10.22
N PHE A 48 -15.88 0.96 -9.84
CA PHE A 48 -15.31 1.57 -8.64
C PHE A 48 -15.89 0.98 -7.35
N GLY A 49 -17.17 0.56 -7.36
CA GLY A 49 -17.75 -0.20 -6.25
C GLY A 49 -16.96 -1.50 -5.99
N GLY A 50 -16.78 -2.32 -7.03
CA GLY A 50 -16.00 -3.55 -6.92
C GLY A 50 -14.54 -3.33 -6.55
N PHE A 51 -13.91 -2.26 -7.07
CA PHE A 51 -12.54 -1.91 -6.72
C PHE A 51 -12.41 -1.58 -5.22
N ILE A 52 -13.31 -0.74 -4.70
CA ILE A 52 -13.35 -0.36 -3.28
C ILE A 52 -13.65 -1.57 -2.38
N ASP A 53 -14.61 -2.41 -2.77
CA ASP A 53 -14.92 -3.65 -2.03
C ASP A 53 -13.70 -4.57 -1.95
N TYR A 54 -12.91 -4.65 -3.03
CA TYR A 54 -11.68 -5.43 -3.04
C TYR A 54 -10.59 -4.83 -2.12
N LEU A 55 -10.37 -3.51 -2.15
CA LEU A 55 -9.44 -2.85 -1.22
C LEU A 55 -9.84 -3.10 0.24
N ASN A 56 -11.15 -2.98 0.54
CA ASN A 56 -11.71 -3.30 1.85
C ASN A 56 -11.46 -4.75 2.25
N LEU A 57 -11.72 -5.69 1.35
CA LEU A 57 -11.49 -7.12 1.59
C LEU A 57 -10.02 -7.37 1.97
N ILE A 58 -9.07 -6.84 1.22
CA ILE A 58 -7.64 -7.01 1.50
C ILE A 58 -7.26 -6.40 2.85
N ASN A 59 -7.78 -5.21 3.18
CA ASN A 59 -7.53 -4.59 4.47
C ASN A 59 -8.09 -5.40 5.64
N ILE A 60 -9.30 -5.93 5.51
CA ILE A 60 -9.99 -6.66 6.58
C ILE A 60 -9.43 -8.07 6.73
N ARG A 61 -9.32 -8.82 5.62
CA ARG A 61 -8.92 -10.23 5.60
C ARG A 61 -7.42 -10.41 5.83
N ASP A 62 -6.60 -9.60 5.16
CA ASP A 62 -5.15 -9.80 5.08
C ASP A 62 -4.37 -8.78 5.91
N GLY A 63 -5.05 -7.79 6.51
CA GLY A 63 -4.40 -6.70 7.23
C GLY A 63 -3.75 -5.66 6.31
N GLY A 64 -4.02 -5.71 5.01
CA GLY A 64 -3.30 -4.95 3.98
C GLY A 64 -2.28 -5.81 3.22
N VAL A 65 -1.49 -5.19 2.34
CA VAL A 65 -0.45 -5.90 1.59
C VAL A 65 0.87 -5.78 2.35
N ASN A 66 1.43 -6.90 2.81
CA ASN A 66 2.62 -6.92 3.68
C ASN A 66 2.46 -6.06 4.95
N GLY A 67 1.24 -5.97 5.48
CA GLY A 67 0.91 -5.14 6.63
C GLY A 67 0.69 -3.65 6.32
N VAL A 68 0.76 -3.22 5.05
CA VAL A 68 0.44 -1.85 4.62
C VAL A 68 -1.03 -1.76 4.22
N LYS A 69 -1.79 -0.90 4.89
CA LYS A 69 -3.21 -0.69 4.60
C LYS A 69 -3.40 0.05 3.28
N LEU A 70 -4.41 -0.33 2.51
CA LEU A 70 -4.78 0.32 1.26
C LEU A 70 -5.82 1.41 1.55
N THR A 71 -5.57 2.65 1.16
CA THR A 71 -6.52 3.76 1.35
C THR A 71 -6.83 4.41 0.03
N TRP A 72 -7.98 5.09 -0.05
CA TRP A 72 -8.44 5.69 -1.29
C TRP A 72 -9.28 6.93 -1.00
N SER A 73 -9.37 7.79 -2.01
CA SER A 73 -10.42 8.79 -2.09
C SER A 73 -10.94 8.84 -3.51
N GLU A 74 -12.20 9.21 -3.62
CA GLU A 74 -12.87 9.34 -4.90
C GLU A 74 -12.85 10.78 -5.38
N GLY A 75 -12.51 10.97 -6.65
CA GLY A 75 -12.65 12.20 -7.39
C GLY A 75 -13.66 11.98 -8.51
N GLU A 76 -14.87 12.49 -8.34
CA GLU A 76 -15.95 12.39 -9.32
C GLU A 76 -15.63 13.21 -10.58
N THR A 77 -15.69 12.57 -11.74
CA THR A 77 -15.32 13.14 -13.03
C THR A 77 -16.51 13.34 -13.97
N GLN A 78 -17.66 12.71 -13.69
CA GLN A 78 -18.93 12.75 -14.43
C GLN A 78 -18.88 12.22 -15.87
N TYR A 79 -17.72 12.24 -16.52
CA TYR A 79 -17.54 11.92 -17.95
C TYR A 79 -18.62 12.61 -18.83
N GLU A 80 -18.91 13.86 -18.47
CA GLU A 80 -19.66 14.81 -19.28
C GLU A 80 -18.75 15.33 -20.40
N VAL A 81 -19.27 15.35 -21.63
CA VAL A 81 -18.63 15.95 -22.82
C VAL A 81 -19.32 17.24 -23.20
#